data_AF-C9REK3-F1
#
_entry.id   AF-C9REK3-F1
#
_cell.length_a   1.000
_cell.length_b   1.000
_cell.length_c   1.000
_cell.angle_alpha   90.00
_cell.angle_beta   90.00
_cell.angle_gamma   90.00
#
_symmetry.space_group_name_H-M   'P 1'
#
loop_
_entity.id
_entity.type
_entity.pdbx_description
1 polymer ?
#
loop_
_entity_poly.entity_id
_entity_poly.type
_entity_poly.pdbx_seq_one_letter_code
_entity_poly.pdbx_strand_id
1 'polypeptide(L)'
;MIELAKSHLKKVLELCGANRNCEYYPCHFDGQVCLWCFCPFYPCEDEELGEYIKRRDGTKIWSCVKCHWVHREEVATEILKEILSLTKNNSIDEGLQLLDDRELMLKIKDKIKAKYPNR
;
A
#
# COMPACT_ATOMS: atom_id res chain seq x y z
N MET A 1 -22.56 12.82 -20.23
CA MET A 1 -22.34 11.50 -19.58
C MET A 1 -20.93 10.97 -19.79
N ILE A 2 -20.44 10.84 -21.04
CA ILE A 2 -19.08 10.33 -21.32
C ILE A 2 -17.98 11.19 -20.69
N GLU A 3 -18.07 12.52 -20.78
CA GLU A 3 -17.06 13.41 -20.18
C GLU A 3 -16.97 13.29 -18.66
N LEU A 4 -18.10 13.03 -17.98
CA LEU A 4 -18.10 12.75 -16.55
C LEU A 4 -17.38 11.43 -16.25
N ALA A 5 -17.68 10.37 -17.01
CA ALA A 5 -17.00 9.08 -16.87
C ALA A 5 -15.48 9.18 -17.09
N LYS A 6 -15.04 9.94 -18.10
CA LYS A 6 -13.62 10.22 -18.35
C LYS A 6 -12.97 10.94 -17.17
N SER A 7 -13.63 11.95 -16.61
CA SER A 7 -13.14 12.69 -15.44
C SER A 7 -12.98 11.79 -14.21
N HIS A 8 -13.96 10.91 -13.96
CA HIS A 8 -13.85 9.91 -12.89
C HIS A 8 -12.72 8.92 -13.13
N LEU A 9 -12.62 8.37 -14.34
CA LEU A 9 -11.55 7.43 -14.69
C LEU A 9 -10.16 8.07 -14.55
N LYS A 10 -10.00 9.34 -14.97
CA LYS A 10 -8.75 10.08 -14.79
C LYS A 10 -8.32 10.11 -13.32
N LYS A 11 -9.22 10.46 -12.40
CA LYS A 11 -8.94 10.45 -10.95
C LYS A 11 -8.52 9.07 -10.45
N VAL A 12 -9.20 8.02 -10.90
CA VAL A 12 -8.86 6.63 -10.53
C VAL A 12 -7.46 6.26 -11.04
N LEU A 13 -7.12 6.60 -12.28
CA LEU A 13 -5.80 6.30 -12.85
C LEU A 13 -4.67 7.09 -12.18
N GLU A 14 -4.90 8.34 -11.78
CA GLU A 14 -3.94 9.15 -11.04
C GLU A 14 -3.65 8.59 -9.64
N LEU A 15 -4.64 7.92 -9.01
CA LEU A 15 -4.52 7.33 -7.68
C LEU A 15 -3.96 5.90 -7.70
N CYS A 16 -4.44 5.07 -8.64
CA CYS A 16 -4.14 3.64 -8.69
C CYS A 16 -2.99 3.30 -9.64
N GLY A 17 -2.52 4.24 -10.44
CA GLY A 17 -1.43 4.05 -11.40
C GLY A 17 -0.07 4.53 -10.88
N ALA A 18 0.90 4.54 -11.79
CA ALA A 18 2.19 5.18 -11.59
C ALA A 18 2.02 6.71 -11.61
N ASN A 19 2.23 7.37 -10.48
CA ASN A 19 2.17 8.82 -10.40
C ASN A 19 3.50 9.46 -10.87
N ARG A 20 3.69 9.50 -12.19
CA ARG A 20 4.91 10.04 -12.83
C ARG A 20 5.15 11.54 -12.60
N ASN A 21 4.15 12.27 -12.09
CA ASN A 21 4.27 13.69 -11.75
C ASN A 21 4.72 13.92 -10.29
N CYS A 22 4.83 12.86 -9.48
CA CYS A 22 5.30 12.93 -8.10
C CYS A 22 6.81 13.10 -8.04
N GLU A 23 7.30 14.01 -7.20
CA GLU A 23 8.76 14.23 -6.99
C GLU A 23 9.49 13.00 -6.44
N TYR A 24 8.76 12.11 -5.76
CA TYR A 24 9.29 10.87 -5.20
C TYR A 24 9.22 9.69 -6.17
N TYR A 25 8.68 9.85 -7.39
CA TYR A 25 8.54 8.74 -8.33
C TYR A 25 9.80 8.53 -9.19
N PRO A 26 10.24 7.26 -9.40
CA PRO A 26 9.83 6.08 -8.67
C PRO A 26 10.48 6.06 -7.27
N CYS A 27 9.71 5.67 -6.24
CA CYS A 27 10.28 5.49 -4.90
C CYS A 27 10.87 4.08 -4.71
N HIS A 28 10.41 3.10 -5.49
CA HIS A 28 10.86 1.72 -5.44
C HIS A 28 11.26 1.16 -6.83
N PHE A 29 10.41 1.31 -7.86
CA PHE A 29 10.72 0.87 -9.24
C PHE A 29 9.85 1.59 -10.30
N ASP A 30 10.31 1.65 -11.56
CA ASP A 30 9.50 2.23 -12.65
C ASP A 30 8.27 1.37 -12.96
N GLY A 31 7.10 2.00 -13.08
CA GLY A 31 5.81 1.33 -13.27
C GLY A 31 5.12 0.93 -11.97
N GLN A 32 5.68 1.28 -10.80
CA GLN A 32 5.04 0.99 -9.52
C GLN A 32 3.63 1.60 -9.40
N VAL A 33 2.75 0.91 -8.69
CA VAL A 33 1.45 1.45 -8.27
C VAL A 33 1.62 2.33 -7.03
N CYS A 34 1.13 3.56 -7.11
CA CYS A 34 1.23 4.56 -6.03
C CYS A 34 0.06 4.52 -5.04
N LEU A 35 -0.88 3.58 -5.17
CA LEU A 35 -2.05 3.45 -4.29
C LEU A 35 -1.67 3.41 -2.80
N TRP A 36 -0.56 2.75 -2.49
CA TRP A 36 0.02 2.65 -1.15
C TRP A 36 1.40 3.30 -1.08
N CYS A 37 1.50 4.58 -1.50
CA CYS A 37 2.74 5.37 -1.38
C CYS A 37 3.37 5.28 0.02
N PHE A 38 2.51 5.23 1.05
CA PHE A 38 2.91 4.83 2.39
C PHE A 38 2.39 3.41 2.64
N CYS A 39 3.28 2.52 3.09
CA CYS A 39 2.93 1.14 3.35
C CYS A 39 1.93 1.07 4.52
N PRO A 40 0.73 0.50 4.31
CA PRO A 40 -0.29 0.40 5.36
C PRO A 40 0.07 -0.62 6.44
N PHE A 41 1.16 -1.37 6.26
CA PHE A 41 1.65 -2.37 7.20
C PHE A 41 2.90 -1.92 7.96
N TYR A 42 3.35 -0.68 7.80
CA TYR A 42 4.60 -0.23 8.42
C TYR A 42 4.47 -0.06 9.95
N PRO A 43 5.43 -0.56 10.75
CA PRO A 43 6.46 -1.53 10.41
C PRO A 43 5.88 -2.95 10.42
N CYS A 44 6.13 -3.71 9.34
CA CYS A 44 5.63 -5.07 9.20
C CYS A 44 6.58 -6.12 9.78
N GLU A 45 7.85 -5.75 9.96
CA GLU A 45 8.90 -6.59 10.54
C GLU A 45 9.10 -7.93 9.80
N ASP A 46 8.72 -7.97 8.53
CA ASP A 46 8.84 -9.11 7.64
C ASP A 46 10.16 -8.99 6.87
N GLU A 47 11.15 -9.81 7.21
CA GLU A 47 12.52 -9.73 6.67
C GLU A 47 12.60 -10.00 5.15
N GLU A 48 11.56 -10.59 4.54
CA GLU A 48 11.49 -10.68 3.08
C GLU A 48 11.10 -9.35 2.42
N LEU A 49 10.50 -8.43 3.19
CA LEU A 49 9.94 -7.16 2.71
C LEU A 49 10.70 -5.93 3.25
N GLY A 50 11.70 -6.13 4.10
CA GLY A 50 12.44 -5.02 4.69
C GLY A 50 13.51 -5.47 5.67
N GLU A 51 14.18 -4.50 6.29
CA GLU A 51 15.26 -4.75 7.24
C GLU A 51 15.34 -3.63 8.28
N TYR A 52 15.80 -3.95 9.49
CA TYR A 52 16.14 -2.91 10.47
C TYR A 52 17.49 -2.27 10.12
N ILE A 53 17.49 -0.96 9.88
CA ILE A 53 18.70 -0.17 9.63
C ILE A 53 19.07 0.67 10.85
N LYS A 54 20.38 0.86 11.06
CA LYS A 54 20.90 1.70 12.15
C LYS A 54 21.08 3.14 11.67
N ARG A 55 20.51 4.11 12.38
CA ARG A 55 20.68 5.54 12.13
C ARG A 55 21.99 6.06 12.72
N ARG A 56 22.38 7.29 12.36
CA ARG A 56 23.60 7.96 12.83
C ARG A 56 23.64 8.12 14.36
N ASP A 57 22.49 8.30 15.00
CA ASP A 57 22.33 8.43 16.46
C ASP A 57 22.34 7.08 17.20
N GLY A 58 22.47 5.96 16.48
CA GLY A 58 22.49 4.62 17.05
C GLY A 58 21.13 3.93 17.16
N THR A 59 20.02 4.64 16.91
CA THR A 59 18.67 4.04 16.91
C THR A 59 18.47 3.10 15.71
N LYS A 60 17.59 2.09 15.87
CA LYS A 60 17.18 1.20 14.78
C LYS A 60 15.81 1.62 14.26
N ILE A 61 15.64 1.62 12.94
CA ILE A 61 14.34 1.84 12.28
C ILE A 61 14.07 0.73 11.26
N TRP A 62 12.81 0.36 11.09
CA TRP A 62 12.42 -0.55 10.02
C TRP A 62 12.53 0.16 8.68
N SER A 63 13.16 -0.45 7.69
CA SER A 63 13.32 0.09 6.34
C SER A 63 12.63 -0.83 5.35
N CYS A 64 11.72 -0.26 4.56
CA CYS A 64 11.05 -0.93 3.44
C CYS A 64 11.59 -0.47 2.09
N VAL A 65 12.74 0.21 2.03
CA VAL A 65 13.26 0.84 0.80
C VAL A 65 13.50 -0.13 -0.37
N LYS A 66 13.64 -1.44 -0.09
CA LYS A 66 13.78 -2.51 -1.09
C LYS A 66 12.49 -3.31 -1.30
N CYS A 67 11.36 -2.86 -0.74
CA CYS A 67 10.08 -3.57 -0.82
C CYS A 67 9.34 -3.20 -2.10
N HIS A 68 9.22 -4.14 -3.03
CA HIS A 68 8.39 -3.95 -4.22
C HIS A 68 6.95 -4.45 -4.03
N TRP A 69 6.70 -5.19 -2.95
CA TRP A 69 5.52 -6.03 -2.81
C TRP A 69 4.20 -5.26 -2.82
N VAL A 70 4.05 -4.24 -1.97
CA VAL A 70 2.83 -3.42 -1.91
C VAL A 70 2.61 -2.52 -3.14
N HIS A 71 3.63 -2.40 -3.98
CA HIS A 71 3.64 -1.58 -5.19
C HIS A 71 3.34 -2.36 -6.47
N ARG A 72 3.16 -3.69 -6.38
CA ARG A 72 2.62 -4.54 -7.45
C ARG A 72 1.13 -4.31 -7.58
N GLU A 73 0.62 -4.22 -8.81
CA GLU A 73 -0.78 -3.92 -9.09
C GLU A 73 -1.76 -4.90 -8.41
N GLU A 74 -1.48 -6.20 -8.54
CA GLU A 74 -2.33 -7.24 -7.98
C GLU A 74 -2.35 -7.23 -6.45
N VAL A 75 -1.23 -6.87 -5.82
CA VAL A 75 -1.12 -6.78 -4.35
C VAL A 75 -1.82 -5.52 -3.85
N ALA A 76 -1.49 -4.36 -4.43
CA ALA A 76 -2.06 -3.07 -4.05
C ALA A 76 -3.59 -3.09 -4.12
N THR A 77 -4.13 -3.66 -5.20
CA THR A 77 -5.58 -3.78 -5.41
C THR A 77 -6.22 -4.77 -4.44
N GLU A 78 -5.55 -5.87 -4.10
CA GLU A 78 -6.07 -6.83 -3.13
C GLU A 78 -6.15 -6.24 -1.72
N ILE A 79 -5.16 -5.42 -1.31
CA ILE A 79 -5.19 -4.72 -0.02
C ILE A 79 -6.45 -3.84 0.07
N LEU A 80 -6.71 -3.04 -0.97
CA LEU A 80 -7.90 -2.18 -1.01
C LEU A 80 -9.19 -3.00 -0.95
N LYS A 81 -9.26 -4.12 -1.68
CA LYS A 81 -10.42 -5.03 -1.67
C LYS A 81 -10.68 -5.63 -0.29
N GLU A 82 -9.65 -6.07 0.42
CA GLU A 82 -9.77 -6.64 1.76
C GLU A 82 -10.30 -5.60 2.74
N ILE A 83 -9.74 -4.38 2.74
CA ILE A 83 -10.22 -3.27 3.57
C ILE A 83 -11.70 -2.96 3.25
N LEU A 84 -12.04 -2.77 1.98
CA LEU A 84 -13.42 -2.50 1.55
C LEU A 84 -14.40 -3.61 1.93
N SER A 85 -13.93 -4.86 1.97
CA SER A 85 -14.77 -6.01 2.33
C SER A 85 -15.15 -6.02 3.80
N LEU A 86 -14.33 -5.41 4.66
CA LEU A 86 -14.54 -5.26 6.10
C LEU A 86 -15.42 -4.04 6.40
N THR A 87 -15.39 -3.00 5.56
CA THR A 87 -16.15 -1.77 5.74
C THR A 87 -17.54 -1.78 5.10
N LYS A 88 -18.10 -2.96 4.78
CA LYS A 88 -19.37 -3.09 4.04
C LYS A 88 -20.54 -2.41 4.78
N ASN A 89 -20.79 -1.14 4.45
CA ASN A 89 -21.78 -0.20 4.99
C ASN A 89 -21.30 0.71 6.14
N ASN A 90 -20.01 0.72 6.44
CA ASN A 90 -19.44 1.65 7.39
C ASN A 90 -19.24 3.03 6.74
N SER A 91 -19.27 4.07 7.56
CA SER A 91 -18.84 5.41 7.16
C SER A 91 -17.37 5.41 6.72
N ILE A 92 -16.96 6.44 5.97
CA ILE A 92 -15.56 6.62 5.58
C ILE A 92 -14.66 6.66 6.82
N ASP A 93 -15.09 7.33 7.88
CA ASP A 93 -14.31 7.49 9.11
C ASP A 93 -14.08 6.14 9.82
N GLU A 94 -15.09 5.29 9.91
CA GLU A 94 -14.96 3.94 10.45
C GLU A 94 -14.05 3.07 9.57
N GLY A 95 -14.05 3.28 8.25
CA GLY A 95 -13.12 2.60 7.35
C GLY A 95 -11.67 3.04 7.55
N LEU A 96 -11.43 4.31 7.85
CA LEU A 96 -10.09 4.84 8.15
C LEU A 96 -9.53 4.28 9.47
N GLN A 97 -10.38 4.10 10.49
CA GLN A 97 -9.98 3.53 11.78
C GLN A 97 -9.42 2.10 11.67
N LEU A 98 -9.72 1.37 10.60
CA LEU A 98 -9.13 0.03 10.39
C LEU A 98 -7.61 0.07 10.21
N LEU A 99 -7.05 1.18 9.72
CA LEU A 99 -5.60 1.33 9.57
C LEU A 99 -4.89 1.44 10.93
N ASP A 100 -5.61 1.81 11.99
CA ASP A 100 -5.08 1.89 13.36
C ASP A 100 -5.07 0.52 14.05
N ASP A 101 -5.84 -0.46 13.57
CA ASP A 101 -5.83 -1.83 14.06
C ASP A 101 -4.66 -2.62 13.46
N ARG A 102 -3.50 -2.52 14.12
CA ARG A 102 -2.27 -3.20 13.69
C ARG A 102 -2.44 -4.71 13.56
N GLU A 103 -3.17 -5.36 14.47
CA GLU A 103 -3.34 -6.81 14.44
C GLU A 103 -4.13 -7.24 13.20
N LEU A 104 -5.23 -6.54 12.92
CA LEU A 104 -6.02 -6.77 11.72
C LEU A 104 -5.22 -6.51 10.44
N MET A 105 -4.51 -5.39 10.37
CA MET A 105 -3.72 -5.03 9.19
C MET A 105 -2.61 -6.05 8.90
N LEU A 106 -1.95 -6.59 9.94
CA LEU A 106 -0.97 -7.67 9.76
C LEU A 106 -1.62 -8.99 9.34
N LYS A 107 -2.82 -9.33 9.84
CA LYS A 107 -3.58 -10.49 9.34
C LYS A 107 -3.93 -10.35 7.85
N ILE A 108 -4.34 -9.15 7.42
CA ILE A 108 -4.58 -8.84 6.00
C ILE A 108 -3.28 -9.01 5.20
N LYS A 109 -2.15 -8.46 5.68
CA LYS A 109 -0.82 -8.63 5.06
C LYS A 109 -0.52 -10.11 4.83
N ASP A 110 -0.61 -10.93 5.87
CA ASP A 110 -0.23 -12.34 5.79
C ASP A 110 -1.15 -13.13 4.87
N LYS A 111 -2.45 -12.87 4.91
CA LYS A 111 -3.44 -13.45 3.99
C LYS A 111 -3.09 -13.13 2.53
N ILE A 112 -2.81 -11.86 2.23
CA ILE A 112 -2.47 -11.43 0.86
C ILE A 112 -1.11 -11.98 0.44
N LYS A 113 -0.12 -12.01 1.34
CA LYS A 113 1.22 -12.54 1.06
C LYS A 113 1.20 -14.04 0.76
N ALA A 114 0.34 -14.80 1.44
CA ALA A 114 0.12 -16.21 1.12
C ALA A 114 -0.43 -16.42 -0.31
N LYS A 115 -1.29 -15.49 -0.77
CA LYS A 115 -1.85 -15.51 -2.14
C LYS A 115 -0.86 -15.00 -3.19
N TYR A 116 -0.11 -13.95 -2.84
CA TYR A 116 0.86 -13.26 -3.69
C TYR A 116 2.19 -13.16 -2.96
N PRO A 117 3.03 -14.20 -2.96
CA PRO A 117 4.31 -14.16 -2.26
C PRO A 117 5.23 -13.09 -2.84
N ASN A 118 6.23 -12.67 -2.06
CA ASN A 118 7.32 -11.87 -2.59
C ASN A 118 8.10 -12.71 -3.62
N ARG A 119 8.33 -12.17 -4.81
CA ARG A 119 8.94 -12.88 -5.95
C ARG A 119 10.22 -12.19 -6.36
#